data_AF-A1ZW64-F1
#
_entry.id   AF-A1ZW64-F1
#
_cell.length_a   1.000
_cell.length_b   1.000
_cell.length_c   1.000
_cell.angle_alpha   90.00
_cell.angle_beta   90.00
_cell.angle_gamma   90.00
#
_symmetry.space_group_name_H-M   'P 1'
#
loop_
_entity.id
_entity.type
_entity.pdbx_description
1 polymer ?
#
loop_
_entity_poly.entity_id
_entity_poly.type
_entity_poly.pdbx_seq_one_letter_code
_entity_poly.pdbx_strand_id
1 'polypeptide(L)'
;MPDVLKGCQTVWQNITKWYGQVNKVMKVTTGTALWYRAGKPVIPLRWVLLCDPDQKLEPRAILCTDLSLSLKEIVTYYVRRWSVEVTFGEVRKHLGVGTQRQWSDEQHLR
;
A
#
# COMPACT_ATOMS: atom_id res chain seq x y z
N MET A 1 10.22 -4.08 8.87
CA MET A 1 10.21 -2.89 7.99
C MET A 1 10.49 -1.52 8.66
N PRO A 2 10.67 -1.35 9.99
CA PRO A 2 11.06 -0.04 10.52
C PRO A 2 12.52 0.33 10.17
N ASP A 3 13.37 -0.65 9.91
CA ASP A 3 14.80 -0.44 9.63
C ASP A 3 15.06 0.26 8.29
N VAL A 4 14.21 0.03 7.28
CA VAL A 4 14.32 0.71 5.97
C VAL A 4 13.97 2.20 6.08
N LEU A 5 13.07 2.56 6.99
CA LEU A 5 12.72 3.97 7.24
C LEU A 5 13.85 4.72 7.96
N LYS A 6 14.71 4.02 8.71
CA LYS A 6 15.79 4.59 9.52
C LYS A 6 17.20 4.36 8.94
N GLY A 7 17.32 3.53 7.91
CA GLY A 7 18.59 3.17 7.30
C GLY A 7 19.20 4.28 6.46
N CYS A 8 20.46 4.62 6.72
CA CYS A 8 21.25 5.59 5.95
C CYS A 8 21.57 5.12 4.51
N GLN A 9 21.33 3.84 4.19
CA GLN A 9 21.51 3.27 2.84
C GLN A 9 20.23 3.26 1.99
N THR A 10 19.09 3.72 2.53
CA THR A 10 17.83 3.68 1.79
C THR A 10 17.86 4.71 0.66
N VAL A 11 17.91 4.23 -0.59
CA VAL A 11 17.84 5.06 -1.79
C VAL A 11 16.38 5.47 -2.02
N TRP A 12 16.11 6.76 -1.96
CA TRP A 12 14.79 7.35 -2.19
C TRP A 12 14.71 7.93 -3.59
N GLN A 13 13.59 7.66 -4.26
CA GLN A 13 13.23 8.25 -5.55
C GLN A 13 12.06 9.22 -5.35
N ASN A 14 12.08 10.35 -6.07
CA ASN A 14 11.01 11.33 -6.00
C ASN A 14 9.97 11.04 -7.08
N ILE A 15 8.71 10.91 -6.69
CA ILE A 15 7.58 10.87 -7.63
C ILE A 15 6.83 12.19 -7.54
N THR A 16 6.87 12.95 -8.64
CA THR A 16 6.13 14.20 -8.84
C THR A 16 4.74 13.93 -9.41
N LYS A 17 3.79 14.87 -9.25
CA LYS A 17 2.39 14.75 -9.70
C LYS A 17 1.63 13.65 -8.93
N TRP A 18 1.75 13.69 -7.61
CA TRP A 18 0.96 12.84 -6.72
C TRP A 18 -0.53 13.20 -6.80
N TYR A 19 -1.40 12.22 -7.03
CA TYR A 19 -2.87 12.29 -7.11
C TYR A 19 -3.52 13.69 -7.03
N GLY A 20 -3.91 14.25 -8.17
CA GLY A 20 -4.64 15.54 -8.23
C GLY A 20 -3.83 16.75 -7.78
N GLN A 21 -2.63 16.56 -7.23
CA GLN A 21 -1.72 17.62 -6.78
C GLN A 21 -0.47 17.62 -7.67
N VAL A 22 -0.46 18.53 -8.64
CA VAL A 22 0.63 18.68 -9.60
C VAL A 22 1.97 19.01 -8.90
N ASN A 23 1.89 19.67 -7.74
CA ASN A 23 3.05 20.18 -6.99
C ASN A 23 3.47 19.31 -5.80
N LYS A 24 2.82 18.16 -5.54
CA LYS A 24 3.20 17.31 -4.42
C LYS A 24 4.24 16.27 -4.86
N VAL A 25 5.34 16.22 -4.11
CA VAL A 25 6.45 15.27 -4.27
C VAL A 25 6.36 14.23 -3.17
N MET A 26 6.34 12.95 -3.54
CA MET A 26 6.44 11.85 -2.58
C MET A 26 7.79 11.18 -2.72
N LYS A 27 8.42 10.84 -1.58
CA LYS A 27 9.60 9.99 -1.55
C LYS A 27 9.16 8.54 -1.58
N VAL A 28 9.74 7.78 -2.49
CA VAL A 28 9.40 6.38 -2.71
C VAL A 28 10.65 5.53 -2.72
N THR A 29 10.60 4.39 -2.05
CA THR A 29 11.65 3.38 -2.15
C THR A 29 11.01 2.00 -2.29
N THR A 30 11.71 1.06 -2.91
CA THR A 30 11.16 -0.25 -3.23
C THR A 30 12.23 -1.33 -3.16
N GLY A 31 11.79 -2.55 -2.89
CA GLY A 31 12.61 -3.74 -2.96
C GLY A 31 11.74 -4.97 -3.12
N THR A 32 12.38 -6.13 -3.16
CA THR A 32 11.69 -7.42 -3.20
C THR A 32 11.80 -8.12 -1.86
N ALA A 33 10.78 -8.89 -1.50
CA ALA A 33 10.76 -9.77 -0.34
C ALA A 33 10.12 -11.10 -0.72
N LEU A 34 10.35 -12.13 0.10
CA LEU A 34 9.70 -13.41 -0.04
C LEU A 34 8.56 -13.50 0.97
N TRP A 35 7.34 -13.73 0.49
CA TRP A 35 6.21 -14.08 1.34
C TRP A 35 6.32 -15.56 1.69
N TYR A 36 6.65 -15.84 2.96
CA TYR A 36 6.62 -17.19 3.50
C TYR A 36 5.35 -17.41 4.34
N ARG A 37 4.72 -18.56 4.13
CA ARG A 37 3.64 -19.08 4.98
C ARG A 37 3.80 -20.60 5.05
N ALA A 38 3.80 -21.18 6.25
CA ALA A 38 3.98 -22.62 6.43
C ALA A 38 2.98 -23.43 5.58
N GLY A 39 3.47 -24.45 4.88
CA GLY A 39 2.66 -25.30 4.00
C GLY A 39 2.17 -24.63 2.71
N LYS A 40 2.64 -23.42 2.38
CA LYS A 40 2.33 -22.73 1.12
C LYS A 40 3.61 -22.43 0.33
N PRO A 41 3.54 -22.34 -1.01
CA PRO A 41 4.67 -21.89 -1.81
C PRO A 41 5.18 -20.52 -1.35
N VAL A 42 6.49 -20.34 -1.38
CA VAL A 42 7.11 -19.03 -1.19
C VAL A 42 6.79 -18.16 -2.40
N ILE A 43 6.19 -17.00 -2.16
CA ILE A 43 5.78 -16.09 -3.25
C ILE A 43 6.65 -14.83 -3.18
N PRO A 44 7.40 -14.49 -4.24
CA PRO A 44 8.11 -13.22 -4.26
C PRO A 44 7.11 -12.06 -4.38
N LEU A 45 7.37 -10.99 -3.63
CA LEU A 45 6.60 -9.76 -3.68
C LEU A 45 7.53 -8.57 -3.85
N ARG A 46 7.04 -7.53 -4.51
CA ARG A 46 7.64 -6.20 -4.50
C ARG A 46 6.94 -5.37 -3.43
N TRP A 47 7.71 -4.79 -2.53
CA TRP A 47 7.21 -3.82 -1.56
C TRP A 47 7.60 -2.41 -2.01
N VAL A 48 6.72 -1.46 -1.75
CA VAL A 48 6.93 -0.04 -2.05
C VAL A 48 6.61 0.75 -0.79
N LEU A 49 7.55 1.56 -0.33
CA LEU A 49 7.37 2.49 0.79
C LEU A 49 7.16 3.89 0.24
N LEU A 50 6.08 4.51 0.69
CA LEU A 50 5.69 5.89 0.41
C LEU A 50 5.96 6.73 1.65
N CYS A 51 6.68 7.84 1.50
CA CYS A 51 6.94 8.80 2.56
C CYS A 51 6.65 10.21 2.06
N ASP A 52 5.84 10.95 2.82
CA ASP A 52 5.59 12.35 2.57
C ASP A 52 6.71 13.18 3.20
N PRO A 53 7.52 13.90 2.40
CA PRO A 53 8.58 14.75 2.95
C PRO A 53 8.03 15.85 3.87
N ASP A 54 6.78 16.30 3.66
CA ASP A 54 6.12 17.29 4.51
C ASP A 54 5.53 16.68 5.79
N GLN A 55 5.58 15.34 5.95
CA GLN A 55 5.00 14.59 7.08
C GLN A 55 3.50 14.83 7.30
N LYS A 56 2.79 15.39 6.31
CA LYS A 56 1.32 15.57 6.35
C LYS A 56 0.58 14.24 6.16
N LEU A 57 1.26 13.22 5.63
CA LEU A 57 0.74 11.88 5.46
C LEU A 57 1.71 10.89 6.11
N GLU A 58 1.15 10.02 6.95
CA GLU A 58 1.90 8.91 7.55
C GLU A 58 2.55 8.02 6.46
N PRO A 59 3.77 7.51 6.69
CA PRO A 59 4.41 6.56 5.79
C PRO A 59 3.54 5.32 5.56
N ARG A 60 3.51 4.82 4.32
CA ARG A 60 2.71 3.64 3.96
C ARG A 60 3.50 2.65 3.13
N ALA A 61 3.21 1.37 3.35
CA ALA A 61 3.75 0.27 2.55
C ALA A 61 2.66 -0.28 1.61
N ILE A 62 3.02 -0.47 0.35
CA ILE A 62 2.22 -1.17 -0.66
C ILE A 62 2.92 -2.50 -0.94
N LEU A 63 2.16 -3.59 -0.98
CA LEU A 63 2.65 -4.90 -1.38
C LEU A 63 2.06 -5.26 -2.74
N CYS A 64 2.91 -5.71 -3.65
CA CYS A 64 2.52 -6.10 -4.99
C CYS A 64 3.12 -7.48 -5.32
N THR A 65 2.26 -8.43 -5.69
CA THR A 65 2.66 -9.78 -6.09
C THR A 65 3.01 -9.88 -7.57
N ASP A 66 2.62 -8.88 -8.38
CA ASP A 66 3.01 -8.79 -9.78
C ASP A 66 4.32 -7.99 -9.92
N LEU A 67 5.42 -8.69 -10.18
CA LEU A 67 6.74 -8.10 -10.28
C LEU A 67 6.99 -7.39 -11.62
N SER A 68 6.12 -7.60 -12.62
CA SER A 68 6.22 -6.96 -13.94
C SER A 68 5.84 -5.47 -13.89
N LEU A 69 5.01 -5.08 -12.91
CA LEU A 69 4.54 -3.71 -12.75
C LEU A 69 5.65 -2.76 -12.33
N SER A 70 5.78 -1.65 -13.03
CA SER A 70 6.71 -0.58 -12.65
C SER A 70 6.29 0.07 -11.33
N LEU A 71 7.26 0.70 -10.66
CA LEU A 71 7.02 1.46 -9.43
C LEU A 71 5.90 2.50 -9.61
N LYS A 72 5.89 3.20 -10.74
CA LYS A 72 4.89 4.22 -11.06
C LYS A 72 3.50 3.61 -11.23
N GLU A 73 3.39 2.44 -11.86
CA GLU A 73 2.11 1.74 -12.01
C GLU A 73 1.57 1.27 -10.66
N ILE A 74 2.40 0.65 -9.82
CA ILE A 74 2.01 0.21 -8.47
C ILE A 74 1.46 1.37 -7.65
N VAL A 75 2.18 2.51 -7.64
CA VAL A 75 1.75 3.72 -6.95
C VAL A 75 0.47 4.29 -7.55
N THR A 76 0.34 4.30 -8.88
CA THR A 76 -0.86 4.78 -9.58
C THR A 76 -2.09 3.93 -9.23
N TYR A 77 -1.97 2.61 -9.25
CA TYR A 77 -3.05 1.69 -8.88
C TYR A 77 -3.45 1.85 -7.42
N TYR A 78 -2.47 1.96 -6.52
CA TYR A 78 -2.74 2.21 -5.11
C TYR A 78 -3.51 3.51 -4.89
N VAL A 79 -3.05 4.60 -5.50
CA VAL A 79 -3.68 5.91 -5.44
C VAL A 79 -5.11 5.87 -5.97
N ARG A 80 -5.34 5.28 -7.16
CA ARG A 80 -6.68 5.13 -7.74
C ARG A 80 -7.63 4.37 -6.82
N ARG A 81 -7.15 3.30 -6.18
CA ARG A 81 -7.93 2.52 -5.21
C ARG A 81 -8.24 3.33 -3.96
N TRP A 82 -7.27 4.10 -3.46
CA TRP A 82 -7.45 5.00 -2.33
C TRP A 82 -8.51 6.06 -2.62
N SER A 83 -8.57 6.59 -3.84
CA SER A 83 -9.62 7.52 -4.28
C SER A 83 -11.02 6.95 -4.13
N VAL A 84 -11.19 5.66 -4.43
CA VAL A 84 -12.46 4.96 -4.24
C VAL A 84 -12.79 4.81 -2.75
N GLU A 85 -11.80 4.45 -1.92
CA GLU A 85 -11.99 4.29 -0.47
C GLU A 85 -12.28 5.61 0.26
N VAL A 86 -11.70 6.74 -0.15
CA VAL A 86 -12.01 8.07 0.45
C VAL A 86 -13.41 8.54 0.10
N THR A 87 -13.92 8.26 -1.11
CA THR A 87 -15.33 8.52 -1.48
C THR A 87 -16.28 7.69 -0.62
N PHE A 88 -15.97 6.41 -0.36
CA PHE A 88 -16.75 5.62 0.59
C PHE A 88 -16.55 6.06 2.06
N GLY A 89 -15.45 6.70 2.42
CA GLY A 89 -15.23 7.26 3.75
C GLY A 89 -16.15 8.44 4.05
N GLU A 90 -16.34 9.34 3.09
CA GLU A 90 -17.27 10.47 3.19
C GLU A 90 -18.73 10.00 3.15
N VAL A 91 -19.05 9.04 2.27
CA VAL A 91 -20.39 8.40 2.22
C VAL A 91 -20.70 7.62 3.50
N ARG A 92 -19.74 6.88 4.09
CA ARG A 92 -19.96 6.17 5.36
C ARG A 92 -20.12 7.09 6.55
N LYS A 93 -19.46 8.26 6.56
CA LYS A 93 -19.69 9.30 7.57
C LYS A 93 -21.06 9.95 7.46
N HIS A 94 -21.67 9.99 6.26
CA HIS A 94 -22.94 10.69 6.04
C HIS A 94 -24.16 9.78 5.88
N LEU A 95 -23.99 8.48 5.63
CA LEU A 95 -25.10 7.54 5.36
C LEU A 95 -25.11 6.29 6.25
N GLY A 96 -24.22 6.15 7.23
CA GLY A 96 -24.31 5.06 8.22
C GLY A 96 -24.26 3.63 7.64
N VAL A 97 -23.77 3.43 6.42
CA VAL A 97 -23.65 2.10 5.80
C VAL A 97 -22.31 1.47 6.19
N GLY A 98 -22.24 0.94 7.41
CA GLY A 98 -21.17 0.05 7.86
C GLY A 98 -21.51 -1.39 7.50
N THR A 99 -20.96 -1.90 6.41
CA THR A 99 -21.21 -3.27 5.94
C THR A 99 -20.78 -4.30 6.99
N GLN A 100 -21.73 -5.18 7.30
CA GLN A 100 -21.60 -6.41 8.10
C GLN A 100 -20.46 -7.30 7.57
N ARG A 101 -19.50 -7.62 8.44
CA ARG A 101 -18.51 -8.69 8.20
C ARG A 101 -19.16 -10.03 8.56
N GLN A 102 -19.71 -10.74 7.57
CA GLN A 102 -19.86 -12.19 7.69
C GLN A 102 -18.50 -12.83 7.43
N TRP A 103 -17.84 -13.29 8.48
CA TRP A 103 -16.92 -14.41 8.38
C TRP A 103 -17.78 -15.66 8.56
N SER A 104 -17.96 -16.47 7.53
CA SER A 104 -18.42 -17.84 7.74
C SER A 104 -17.23 -18.62 8.27
N ASP A 105 -17.23 -18.88 9.57
CA ASP A 105 -16.41 -19.92 10.17
C ASP A 105 -17.04 -21.27 9.83
N GLU A 106 -16.36 -22.09 9.01
CA GLU A 106 -16.59 -23.53 9.00
C GLU A 106 -15.34 -24.23 9.50
N GLN A 107 -15.31 -24.42 10.82
CA GLN A 107 -14.50 -25.41 11.50
C GLN A 107 -15.16 -26.78 11.29
N HIS A 108 -14.56 -27.66 10.51
CA HIS A 108 -14.91 -29.07 10.55
C HIS A 108 -13.73 -29.86 11.13
N LEU A 109 -13.92 -30.32 12.37
CA LEU A 109 -13.07 -31.23 13.13
C LEU A 109 -12.88 -32.58 12.41
N ARG A 110 -11.71 -33.19 12.58
CA ARG A 110 -11.55 -34.65 12.67
C ARG A 110 -10.32 -34.99 13.50
#